data_AF-W0GRD5-F1
#
_entry.id   AF-W0GRD5-F1
#
_cell.length_a   1.000
_cell.length_b   1.000
_cell.length_c   1.000
_cell.angle_alpha   90.00
_cell.angle_beta   90.00
_cell.angle_gamma   90.00
#
_symmetry.space_group_name_H-M   'P 1'
#
loop_
_entity.id
_entity.type
_entity.pdbx_description
1 polymer ?
#
loop_
_entity_poly.entity_id
_entity_poly.type
_entity_poly.pdbx_seq_one_letter_code
_entity_poly.pdbx_strand_id
1 'polypeptide(L)' 'MNEIKTNYEYETGVIIAKIFRAHNLGPQKMPAILCNKHGPFTFGNSPLVSVKMAKVLEIVAQMAYKGLWAEPEYQ' A
#
# COMPACT_ATOMS: atom_id res chain seq x y z
N MET A 1 -8.74 5.40 -17.31
CA MET A 1 -7.73 4.30 -17.34
C MET A 1 -6.75 4.41 -18.53
N ASN A 2 -6.49 5.60 -19.09
CA ASN A 2 -5.67 5.76 -20.30
C ASN A 2 -4.27 6.39 -20.10
N GLU A 3 -3.89 6.79 -18.88
CA GLU A 3 -2.60 7.48 -18.63
C GLU A 3 -1.41 6.53 -18.39
N ILE A 4 -1.66 5.22 -18.31
CA ILE A 4 -0.72 4.26 -17.71
C ILE A 4 0.40 3.78 -18.66
N LYS A 5 0.28 3.98 -19.98
CA LYS A 5 1.15 3.29 -20.96
C LYS A 5 2.52 3.92 -21.22
N THR A 6 2.74 5.20 -20.91
CA THR A 6 3.98 5.89 -21.31
C THR A 6 4.83 6.35 -20.13
N ASN A 7 4.28 6.40 -18.90
CA ASN A 7 5.01 6.84 -17.70
C ASN A 7 4.50 6.13 -16.44
N TYR A 8 4.40 4.80 -16.51
CA TYR A 8 3.77 3.92 -15.51
C TYR A 8 4.19 4.23 -14.07
N GLU A 9 5.50 4.32 -13.84
CA GLU A 9 6.11 4.54 -12.52
C GLU A 9 5.81 5.95 -12.00
N TYR A 10 5.88 6.95 -12.89
CA TYR A 10 5.57 8.34 -12.55
C TYR A 10 4.10 8.50 -12.15
N GLU A 11 3.18 7.99 -12.98
CA GLU A 11 1.76 8.08 -12.71
C GLU A 11 1.36 7.31 -11.45
N THR A 12 2.01 6.17 -11.18
CA THR A 12 1.84 5.45 -9.92
C THR A 12 2.20 6.34 -8.72
N GLY A 13 3.34 7.04 -8.78
CA GLY A 13 3.76 8.00 -7.74
C GLY A 13 2.79 9.17 -7.59
N VAL A 14 2.30 9.73 -8.69
CA VAL A 14 1.31 10.83 -8.69
C VAL A 14 0.01 10.39 -8.03
N ILE A 15 -0.50 9.19 -8.33
CA ILE A 15 -1.72 8.65 -7.73
C ILE A 15 -1.55 8.44 -6.23
N ILE A 16 -0.43 7.86 -5.79
CA ILE A 16 -0.13 7.69 -4.36
C ILE A 16 -0.14 9.05 -3.63
N ALA A 17 0.52 10.06 -4.19
CA ALA A 17 0.55 11.40 -3.61
C ALA A 17 -0.85 12.05 -3.57
N LYS A 18 -1.67 11.86 -4.60
CA LYS A 18 -3.07 12.33 -4.66
C LYS A 18 -3.92 11.68 -3.55
N ILE A 19 -3.80 10.36 -3.35
CA ILE A 19 -4.51 9.62 -2.30
C ILE A 19 -4.13 10.17 -0.91
N PHE A 20 -2.84 10.33 -0.62
CA PHE A 20 -2.42 10.86 0.69
C PHE A 20 -3.02 12.24 0.97
N ARG A 21 -3.00 13.15 -0.02
CA ARG A 21 -3.62 14.47 0.12
C ARG A 21 -5.13 14.39 0.31
N ALA A 22 -5.82 13.58 -0.48
CA ALA A 22 -7.28 13.44 -0.42
C ALA A 22 -7.77 12.94 0.95
N HIS A 23 -6.98 12.10 1.62
CA HIS A 23 -7.30 11.57 2.94
C HIS A 23 -6.68 12.35 4.11
N ASN A 24 -5.99 13.47 3.86
CA ASN A 24 -5.22 14.21 4.87
C ASN A 24 -4.24 13.30 5.65
N LEU A 25 -3.62 12.37 4.93
CA LEU A 25 -2.65 11.40 5.42
C LEU A 25 -1.26 11.69 4.85
N GLY A 26 -0.26 11.06 5.44
CA GLY A 26 1.09 11.07 4.91
C GLY A 26 1.86 9.80 5.30
N PRO A 27 3.00 9.54 4.65
CA PRO A 27 3.77 8.30 4.83
C PRO A 27 4.29 8.11 6.27
N GLN A 28 4.38 9.19 7.05
CA GLN A 28 4.74 9.11 8.48
C GLN A 28 3.62 8.51 9.35
N LYS A 29 2.36 8.77 9.00
CA LYS A 29 1.18 8.28 9.73
C LYS A 29 0.62 6.98 9.15
N MET A 30 0.76 6.79 7.84
CA MET A 30 0.33 5.61 7.10
C MET A 30 1.49 5.12 6.23
N PRO A 31 2.37 4.24 6.75
CA PRO A 31 3.64 3.89 6.12
C PRO A 31 3.51 2.83 5.01
N ALA A 32 2.30 2.53 4.55
CA ALA A 32 2.04 1.60 3.46
C ALA A 32 0.81 2.01 2.65
N ILE A 33 0.80 1.66 1.37
CA ILE A 33 -0.34 1.82 0.47
C ILE A 33 -0.40 0.64 -0.50
N LEU A 34 -1.62 0.21 -0.84
CA LEU A 34 -1.86 -0.85 -1.82
C LEU A 34 -2.25 -0.22 -3.15
N CYS A 35 -1.48 -0.51 -4.21
CA CYS A 35 -1.82 -0.09 -5.56
C CYS A 35 -2.56 -1.23 -6.28
N ASN A 36 -3.82 -0.98 -6.63
CA ASN A 36 -4.69 -1.97 -7.27
C ASN A 36 -4.04 -2.54 -8.54
N LYS A 37 -4.06 -3.88 -8.69
CA LYS A 37 -3.43 -4.64 -9.79
C LYS A 37 -1.91 -4.42 -9.94
N HIS A 38 -1.26 -3.91 -8.90
CA HIS A 38 0.19 -3.77 -8.85
C HIS A 38 0.75 -4.50 -7.63
N GLY A 39 0.80 -3.82 -6.50
CA GLY A 39 1.43 -4.33 -5.30
C GLY A 39 1.55 -3.26 -4.22
N PRO A 40 2.15 -3.63 -3.07
CA PRO A 40 2.33 -2.72 -1.96
C PRO A 40 3.49 -1.74 -2.19
N PHE A 41 3.35 -0.53 -1.68
CA PHE A 41 4.45 0.41 -1.47
C PHE A 41 4.56 0.72 0.01
N THR A 42 5.79 0.77 0.54
CA THR A 42 6.05 1.07 1.95
C THR A 42 7.07 2.18 2.11
N PHE A 43 6.95 2.92 3.21
CA PHE A 43 7.70 4.14 3.47
C PHE A 43 8.33 4.09 4.86
N GLY A 44 9.42 4.83 5.02
CA GLY A 44 10.14 4.92 6.27
C GLY A 44 11.22 6.00 6.20
N ASN A 45 11.66 6.46 7.37
CA ASN A 45 12.69 7.51 7.48
C ASN A 45 14.10 7.01 7.12
N SER A 46 14.24 5.72 6.83
CA SER A 46 15.44 5.12 6.25
C SER A 46 15.05 3.90 5.41
N PRO A 47 15.91 3.46 4.47
CA PRO A 47 15.65 2.26 3.69
C PRO A 47 15.36 1.04 4.56
N LEU A 48 16.09 0.88 5.68
CA LEU A 48 15.87 -0.22 6.63
C LEU A 48 14.48 -0.15 7.28
N VAL A 49 13.99 1.04 7.61
CA VAL A 49 12.64 1.21 8.17
C VAL A 49 11.59 0.87 7.13
N SER A 50 11.75 1.29 5.87
CA SER A 50 10.82 0.92 4.78
C SER A 50 10.72 -0.60 4.60
N VAL A 51 11.87 -1.31 4.61
CA VAL A 51 11.88 -2.78 4.54
C VAL A 51 11.18 -3.43 5.74
N LYS A 52 11.36 -2.89 6.95
CA LYS A 52 10.62 -3.35 8.13
C LYS A 52 9.11 -3.16 7.97
N MET A 53 8.67 -2.01 7.43
CA MET A 53 7.25 -1.75 7.17
C MET A 53 6.68 -2.70 6.12
N ALA A 54 7.45 -3.07 5.09
CA ALA A 54 7.04 -4.10 4.14
C ALA A 54 6.78 -5.45 4.82
N LYS A 55 7.65 -5.86 5.76
CA LYS A 55 7.43 -7.10 6.52
C LYS A 55 6.20 -7.03 7.41
N VAL A 56 5.98 -5.91 8.10
CA VAL A 56 4.78 -5.70 8.93
C VAL A 56 3.52 -5.79 8.08
N LEU A 57 3.48 -5.09 6.94
CA LEU A 57 2.35 -5.11 6.02
C LEU A 57 2.02 -6.53 5.55
N GLU A 58 3.03 -7.30 5.16
CA GLU A 58 2.86 -8.69 4.71
C GLU A 58 2.25 -9.58 5.80
N ILE A 59 2.73 -9.47 7.05
CA ILE A 59 2.19 -10.28 8.15
C ILE A 59 0.74 -9.90 8.46
N VAL A 60 0.41 -8.61 8.49
CA VAL A 60 -0.96 -8.14 8.70
C VAL A 60 -1.87 -8.60 7.57
N ALA A 61 -1.41 -8.54 6.31
CA ALA A 61 -2.17 -9.03 5.17
C ALA A 61 -2.42 -10.55 5.26
N GLN A 62 -1.42 -11.34 5.65
CA GLN A 62 -1.59 -12.78 5.87
C GLN A 62 -2.57 -13.09 7.01
N MET A 63 -2.53 -12.32 8.11
CA MET A 63 -3.46 -12.48 9.22
C MET A 63 -4.89 -12.15 8.80
N ALA A 64 -5.08 -11.02 8.10
CA ALA A 64 -6.38 -10.62 7.58
C ALA A 64 -6.94 -11.66 6.61
N TYR A 65 -6.12 -12.15 5.67
CA TYR A 65 -6.49 -13.22 4.77
C TYR A 65 -6.94 -14.46 5.56
N LYS A 66 -6.10 -14.99 6.46
CA LYS A 66 -6.45 -16.17 7.26
C LYS A 66 -7.71 -15.96 8.12
N GLY A 67 -7.94 -14.75 8.64
CA GLY A 67 -9.15 -14.40 9.37
C GLY A 67 -10.41 -14.55 8.52
N LEU A 68 -10.39 -14.04 7.28
CA LEU A 68 -11.51 -14.20 6.32
C LEU A 68 -11.82 -15.67 6.00
N TRP A 69 -10.83 -16.57 6.07
CA TRP A 69 -11.05 -18.01 5.90
C TRP A 69 -11.62 -18.68 7.14
N ALA A 70 -11.36 -18.13 8.33
CA ALA A 70 -11.82 -18.71 9.59
C ALA A 70 -13.27 -18.32 9.93
N GLU A 71 -13.74 -17.16 9.45
CA GLU A 71 -15.08 -16.64 9.71
C GLU A 71 -15.89 -16.52 8.41
N PRO A 72 -16.79 -17.48 8.09
CA PRO A 72 -17.53 -17.52 6.82
C PRO A 72 -18.45 -16.32 6.57
N GLU A 73 -18.78 -15.54 7.60
CA GLU A 73 -19.64 -14.35 7.49
C GLU A 73 -18.94 -13.16 6.82
N TYR A 74 -17.61 -13.19 6.72
CA TYR A 74 -16.81 -12.15 6.08
C TYR A 74 -16.30 -12.51 4.67
N GLN A 75 -16.77 -13.62 4.09
CA GLN A 75 -16.54 -13.96 2.67
C GLN A 75 -17.55 -13.27 1.75
#